data_AF-A0A924L928-F1
#
_entry.id   AF-A0A924L928-F1
#
_cell.length_a   1.000
_cell.length_b   1.000
_cell.length_c   1.000
_cell.angle_alpha   90.00
_cell.angle_beta   90.00
_cell.angle_gamma   90.00
#
_symmetry.space_group_name_H-M   'P 1'
#
loop_
_entity.id
_entity.type
_entity.pdbx_description
1 polymer ?
#
loop_
_entity_poly.entity_id
_entity_poly.type
_entity_poly.pdbx_seq_one_letter_code
_entity_poly.pdbx_strand_id
1 'polypeptide(L)'
;MATRSPAFPQTDARDLLRHFDDAQPEDLIGSWIDIDSRTGAQVARAFEDAGYLQLHSVDGHGETWWESTIKGGALAQASFNRPITRATAERLLAGVIDRAKRFNADESHLTDITELVVFGSCLRPRRATPWWPRSRSFLAQPDPRHHRAG
;
A
#
# COMPACT_ATOMS: atom_id res chain seq x y z
N MET A 1 -12.99 -30.76 0.57
CA MET A 1 -13.36 -30.10 1.84
C MET A 1 -12.62 -28.78 1.89
N ALA A 2 -13.27 -27.67 1.52
CA ALA A 2 -12.63 -26.36 1.42
C ALA A 2 -12.46 -25.75 2.81
N THR A 3 -11.27 -25.86 3.39
CA THR A 3 -10.90 -25.08 4.57
C THR A 3 -10.89 -23.62 4.16
N ARG A 4 -11.94 -22.89 4.54
CA ARG A 4 -11.99 -21.44 4.43
C ARG A 4 -10.89 -20.92 5.35
N SER A 5 -9.70 -20.62 4.82
CA SER A 5 -8.61 -20.04 5.59
C SER A 5 -9.17 -18.82 6.35
N PRO A 6 -9.07 -18.80 7.68
CA PRO A 6 -9.56 -17.66 8.46
C PRO A 6 -8.77 -16.43 8.03
N ALA A 7 -9.49 -15.47 7.44
CA ALA A 7 -8.94 -14.19 7.03
C ALA A 7 -8.29 -13.53 8.25
N PHE A 8 -6.98 -13.26 8.18
CA PHE A 8 -6.30 -12.46 9.19
C PHE A 8 -6.94 -11.06 9.22
N PRO A 9 -7.15 -10.46 10.40
CA PRO A 9 -7.40 -9.03 10.50
C PRO A 9 -6.30 -8.28 9.71
N GLN A 10 -6.69 -7.27 8.93
CA GLN A 10 -5.72 -6.59 8.06
C GLN A 10 -4.62 -5.87 8.85
N THR A 11 -4.88 -5.50 10.11
CA THR A 11 -3.88 -4.92 11.02
C THR A 11 -2.79 -5.93 11.37
N ASP A 12 -3.17 -7.13 11.80
CA ASP A 12 -2.24 -8.21 12.15
C ASP A 12 -1.40 -8.64 10.94
N ALA A 13 -2.04 -8.72 9.77
CA ALA A 13 -1.35 -9.02 8.53
C ALA A 13 -0.32 -7.95 8.15
N ARG A 14 -0.67 -6.68 8.36
CA ARG A 14 0.24 -5.57 8.12
C ARG A 14 1.41 -5.58 9.10
N ASP A 15 1.15 -5.82 10.38
CA ASP A 15 2.19 -5.77 11.40
C ASP A 15 3.20 -6.91 11.21
N LEU A 16 2.77 -8.12 10.85
CA LEU A 16 3.70 -9.18 10.44
C LEU A 16 4.54 -8.80 9.22
N LEU A 17 3.92 -8.26 8.17
CA LEU A 17 4.63 -7.94 6.92
C LEU A 17 5.65 -6.80 7.09
N ARG A 18 5.60 -6.04 8.18
CA ARG A 18 6.60 -5.02 8.51
C ARG A 18 7.92 -5.60 9.03
N HIS A 19 7.95 -6.89 9.38
CA HIS A 19 9.18 -7.58 9.77
C HIS A 19 9.96 -8.13 8.56
N PHE A 20 9.37 -8.07 7.35
CA PHE A 20 9.98 -8.58 6.12
C PHE A 20 10.63 -7.44 5.31
N ASP A 21 11.67 -6.83 5.87
CA ASP A 21 12.60 -5.98 5.10
C ASP A 21 13.58 -6.83 4.26
N ASP A 22 13.74 -8.11 4.63
CA ASP A 22 14.48 -9.17 3.92
C ASP A 22 13.78 -10.53 4.19
N ALA A 23 14.27 -11.62 3.59
CA ALA A 23 13.78 -12.96 3.84
C ALA A 23 13.92 -13.37 5.31
N GLN A 24 12.91 -14.07 5.84
CA GLN A 24 12.82 -14.45 7.26
C GLN A 24 12.60 -15.96 7.41
N PRO A 25 13.18 -16.60 8.43
CA PRO A 25 12.93 -18.01 8.72
C PRO A 25 11.50 -18.22 9.24
N GLU A 26 10.95 -19.40 8.93
CA GLU A 26 9.55 -19.76 9.25
C GLU A 26 9.23 -19.78 10.75
N ASP A 27 10.22 -20.10 11.59
CA ASP A 27 10.07 -20.21 13.04
C ASP A 27 9.74 -18.87 13.71
N LEU A 28 10.26 -17.77 13.18
CA LEU A 28 10.02 -16.41 13.68
C LEU A 28 8.63 -15.87 13.29
N ILE A 29 8.05 -16.35 12.20
CA ILE A 29 6.76 -15.85 11.67
C ILE A 29 5.64 -15.96 12.70
N GLY A 30 5.57 -17.08 13.42
CA GLY A 30 4.56 -17.32 14.45
C GLY A 30 4.74 -16.44 15.70
N SER A 31 5.94 -15.89 15.92
CA SER A 31 6.25 -15.07 17.10
C SER A 31 5.80 -13.61 16.97
N TRP A 32 5.53 -13.13 15.75
CA TRP A 32 5.23 -11.72 15.48
C TRP A 32 3.77 -11.35 15.47
N ILE A 33 2.87 -12.34 15.49
CA ILE A 33 1.45 -12.08 15.68
C ILE A 33 0.94 -12.93 16.83
N ASP A 34 0.21 -12.27 17.72
CA ASP A 34 -0.61 -12.93 18.74
C ASP A 34 -1.83 -13.61 18.07
N ILE A 35 -1.61 -14.80 17.50
CA ILE A 35 -2.67 -15.60 16.87
C ILE A 35 -2.86 -16.88 17.66
N ASP A 36 -4.12 -17.11 18.01
CA ASP A 36 -4.70 -18.35 18.53
C ASP A 36 -4.05 -19.60 17.90
N SER A 37 -3.11 -20.20 18.65
CA SER A 37 -2.47 -21.52 18.46
C SER A 37 -1.91 -21.92 17.08
N ARG A 38 -1.68 -20.99 16.14
CA ARG A 38 -1.11 -21.33 14.82
C ARG A 38 0.41 -21.44 14.85
N THR A 39 0.94 -22.41 14.12
CA THR A 39 2.39 -22.51 13.88
C THR A 39 2.85 -21.51 12.83
N GLY A 40 4.15 -21.15 12.82
CA GLY A 40 4.75 -20.31 11.80
C GLY A 40 4.46 -20.82 10.38
N ALA A 41 4.57 -22.13 10.16
CA ALA A 41 4.23 -22.80 8.90
C ALA A 41 2.79 -22.52 8.44
N GLN A 42 1.82 -22.60 9.35
CA GLN A 42 0.40 -22.36 9.04
C GLN A 42 0.16 -20.88 8.68
N VAL A 43 0.85 -19.96 9.36
CA VAL A 43 0.78 -18.54 9.06
C VAL A 43 1.42 -18.27 7.69
N ALA A 44 2.65 -18.73 7.47
CA ALA A 44 3.37 -18.55 6.22
C ALA A 44 2.58 -19.06 5.01
N ARG A 45 2.02 -20.28 5.11
CA ARG A 45 1.20 -20.86 4.06
C ARG A 45 -0.06 -20.04 3.77
N ALA A 46 -0.72 -19.55 4.81
CA ALA A 46 -1.93 -18.75 4.61
C ALA A 46 -1.63 -17.38 3.97
N PHE A 47 -0.45 -16.79 4.26
CA PHE A 47 0.00 -15.56 3.59
C PHE A 47 0.48 -15.81 2.17
N GLU A 48 1.08 -16.96 1.89
CA GLU A 48 1.43 -17.41 0.54
C GLU A 48 0.17 -17.63 -0.32
N ASP A 49 -0.81 -18.37 0.18
CA ASP A 49 -2.10 -18.60 -0.51
C ASP A 49 -2.84 -17.27 -0.77
N ALA A 50 -2.64 -16.27 0.10
CA ALA A 50 -3.15 -14.92 -0.09
C ALA A 50 -2.27 -14.03 -1.00
N GLY A 51 -1.08 -14.50 -1.40
CA GLY A 51 -0.12 -13.82 -2.27
C GLY A 51 0.69 -12.71 -1.60
N TYR A 52 0.79 -12.70 -0.27
CA TYR A 52 1.57 -11.71 0.49
C TYR A 52 3.01 -12.16 0.76
N LEU A 53 3.23 -13.46 0.93
CA LEU A 53 4.56 -14.06 1.07
C LEU A 53 4.83 -15.00 -0.12
N GLN A 54 6.09 -15.30 -0.33
CA GLN A 54 6.57 -16.34 -1.24
C GLN A 54 7.74 -17.09 -0.61
N LEU A 55 7.91 -18.37 -0.97
CA LEU A 55 9.10 -19.12 -0.59
C LEU A 55 10.34 -18.46 -1.22
N HIS A 56 11.33 -18.15 -0.40
CA HIS A 56 12.61 -17.63 -0.84
C HIS A 56 13.62 -18.76 -1.04
N SER A 57 13.85 -19.55 0.01
CA SER A 57 14.79 -20.68 0.00
C SER A 57 14.46 -21.71 1.08
N VAL A 58 15.07 -22.88 0.96
CA VAL A 58 15.20 -23.84 2.07
C VAL A 58 16.69 -24.01 2.31
N ASP A 59 17.13 -23.85 3.55
CA ASP A 59 18.56 -23.91 3.89
C ASP A 59 19.06 -25.37 3.98
N GLY A 60 20.35 -25.55 4.27
CA GLY A 60 20.97 -26.87 4.41
C GLY A 60 20.48 -27.68 5.62
N HIS A 61 19.78 -27.05 6.55
CA HIS A 61 19.19 -27.65 7.74
C HIS A 61 17.69 -27.97 7.58
N GLY A 62 17.11 -27.63 6.42
CA GLY A 62 15.70 -27.82 6.13
C GLY A 62 14.80 -26.70 6.66
N GLU A 63 15.37 -25.58 7.08
CA GLU A 63 14.63 -24.39 7.48
C GLU A 63 14.13 -23.64 6.25
N THR A 64 12.84 -23.31 6.27
CA THR A 64 12.17 -22.59 5.19
C THR A 64 12.29 -21.08 5.43
N TRP A 65 12.76 -20.36 4.42
CA TRP A 65 12.90 -18.92 4.42
C TRP A 65 11.87 -18.28 3.49
N TRP A 66 11.20 -17.24 3.97
CA TRP A 66 10.07 -16.59 3.33
C TRP A 66 10.37 -15.13 3.04
N GLU A 67 9.91 -14.62 1.90
CA GLU A 67 10.08 -13.22 1.50
C GLU A 67 8.72 -12.56 1.24
N SER A 68 8.63 -11.25 1.49
CA SER A 68 7.44 -10.46 1.17
C SER A 68 7.33 -10.19 -0.33
N THR A 69 6.13 -10.37 -0.89
CA THR A 69 5.86 -10.00 -2.28
C THR A 69 5.62 -8.49 -2.41
N ILE A 70 5.52 -7.98 -3.64
CA ILE A 70 5.07 -6.59 -3.90
C ILE A 70 3.71 -6.31 -3.24
N LYS A 71 2.80 -7.29 -3.24
CA LYS A 71 1.50 -7.18 -2.59
C LYS A 71 1.63 -7.15 -1.07
N GLY A 72 2.54 -7.96 -0.51
CA GLY A 72 2.90 -7.96 0.90
C GLY A 72 3.45 -6.60 1.35
N GLY A 73 4.45 -6.08 0.64
CA GLY A 73 5.03 -4.77 0.89
C GLY A 73 4.00 -3.64 0.80
N ALA A 74 3.07 -3.70 -0.16
CA ALA A 74 1.99 -2.72 -0.26
C ALA A 74 1.05 -2.75 0.96
N LEU A 75 0.75 -3.92 1.51
CA LEU A 75 -0.06 -4.07 2.73
C LEU A 75 0.70 -3.59 3.98
N ALA A 76 2.00 -3.88 4.10
CA ALA A 76 2.85 -3.41 5.21
C ALA A 76 2.83 -1.87 5.33
N GLN A 77 2.84 -1.20 4.17
CA GLN A 77 2.84 0.27 4.06
C GLN A 77 1.43 0.88 4.11
N ALA A 78 0.37 0.09 3.98
CA ALA A 78 -1.00 0.59 3.95
C ALA A 78 -1.38 1.27 5.27
N SER A 79 -1.82 2.53 5.22
CA SER A 79 -2.35 3.20 6.41
C SER A 79 -3.86 3.02 6.48
N PHE A 80 -4.36 2.47 7.60
CA PHE A 80 -5.80 2.39 7.90
C PHE A 80 -6.38 3.70 8.46
N ASN A 81 -5.55 4.75 8.59
CA ASN A 81 -6.02 6.05 9.04
C ASN A 81 -6.91 6.69 7.98
N ARG A 82 -7.84 7.54 8.44
CA ARG A 82 -8.62 8.39 7.53
C ARG A 82 -7.67 9.14 6.60
N PRO A 83 -7.91 9.14 5.27
CA PRO A 83 -7.13 9.93 4.35
C PRO A 83 -7.09 11.39 4.81
N ILE A 84 -5.89 11.96 4.93
CA ILE A 84 -5.77 13.39 5.16
C ILE A 84 -6.34 14.14 3.96
N THR A 85 -6.96 15.30 4.22
CA THR A 85 -7.47 16.12 3.12
C THR A 85 -6.30 16.61 2.26
N ARG A 86 -6.60 16.87 0.98
CA ARG A 86 -5.63 17.42 0.04
C ARG A 86 -5.01 18.73 0.56
N ALA A 87 -5.83 19.60 1.14
CA ALA A 87 -5.38 20.85 1.73
C ALA A 87 -4.40 20.62 2.91
N THR A 88 -4.65 19.61 3.75
CA THR A 88 -3.74 19.25 4.82
C THR A 88 -2.42 18.71 4.28
N ALA A 89 -2.45 17.85 3.26
CA ALA A 89 -1.23 17.34 2.62
C ALA A 89 -0.38 18.48 2.02
N GLU A 90 -1.00 19.42 1.32
CA GLU A 90 -0.33 20.59 0.73
C GLU A 90 0.30 21.49 1.81
N ARG A 91 -0.41 21.75 2.90
CA ARG A 91 0.11 22.51 4.05
C ARG A 91 1.33 21.83 4.68
N LEU A 92 1.27 20.50 4.87
CA LEU A 92 2.38 19.74 5.44
C LEU A 92 3.59 19.73 4.51
N LEU A 93 3.38 19.56 3.20
CA LEU A 93 4.43 19.61 2.19
C LEU A 93 5.12 20.98 2.17
N ALA A 94 4.35 22.08 2.20
CA ALA A 94 4.90 23.42 2.28
C ALA A 94 5.80 23.59 3.52
N GLY A 95 5.41 23.01 4.66
CA GLY A 95 6.23 23.01 5.87
C GLY A 95 7.53 22.20 5.75
N VAL A 96 7.54 21.08 5.01
CA VAL A 96 8.77 20.32 4.72
C VAL A 96 9.72 21.15 3.86
N ILE A 97 9.20 21.75 2.79
CA ILE A 97 9.97 22.61 1.88
C ILE A 97 10.59 23.79 2.62
N ASP A 98 9.82 24.45 3.48
CA ASP A 98 10.30 25.58 4.28
C ASP A 98 11.44 25.18 5.23
N ARG A 99 11.33 24.01 5.89
CA ARG A 99 12.41 23.49 6.74
C ARG A 99 13.66 23.16 5.94
N ALA A 100 13.51 22.54 4.76
CA ALA A 100 14.65 22.22 3.90
C ALA A 100 15.37 23.51 3.43
N LYS A 101 14.61 24.55 3.07
CA LYS A 101 15.18 25.86 2.74
C LYS A 101 15.95 26.48 3.90
N ARG A 102 15.38 26.44 5.11
CA ARG A 102 16.07 26.95 6.31
C ARG A 102 17.33 26.17 6.63
N PHE A 103 17.30 24.85 6.48
CA PHE A 103 18.48 24.00 6.66
C PHE A 103 19.59 24.37 5.68
N ASN A 104 19.28 24.49 4.38
CA ASN A 104 20.27 24.85 3.37
C ASN A 104 20.75 26.32 3.45
N ALA A 105 20.02 27.19 4.16
CA ALA A 105 20.42 28.59 4.34
C ALA A 105 21.45 28.76 5.48
N ASP A 106 21.66 27.73 6.30
CA ASP A 106 22.64 27.74 7.39
C ASP A 106 23.99 27.22 6.89
N GLU A 107 24.93 28.15 6.68
CA GLU A 107 26.29 27.87 6.20
C GLU A 107 27.13 27.02 7.17
N SER A 108 26.67 26.80 8.41
CA SER A 108 27.34 25.90 9.36
C SER A 108 27.12 24.42 9.04
N HIS A 109 26.13 24.09 8.21
CA HIS A 109 25.91 22.72 7.76
C HIS A 109 26.93 22.33 6.69
N LEU A 110 27.53 21.15 6.87
CA LEU A 110 28.50 20.59 5.92
C LEU A 110 27.85 19.92 4.70
N THR A 111 26.52 19.90 4.65
CA THR A 111 25.73 19.17 3.66
C THR A 111 24.47 19.94 3.32
N ASP A 112 23.96 19.72 2.11
CA ASP A 112 22.73 20.33 1.62
C ASP A 112 21.65 19.28 1.30
N ILE A 113 20.40 19.68 1.45
CA ILE A 113 19.26 18.95 0.92
C ILE A 113 19.09 19.36 -0.55
N THR A 114 19.48 18.48 -1.47
CA THR A 114 19.41 18.76 -2.93
C THR A 114 18.09 18.35 -3.57
N GLU A 115 17.38 17.40 -2.96
CA GLU A 115 16.15 16.85 -3.54
C GLU A 115 15.14 16.46 -2.45
N LEU A 116 13.86 16.75 -2.72
CA LEU A 116 12.72 16.27 -1.96
C LEU A 116 11.78 15.50 -2.89
N VAL A 117 11.65 14.19 -2.68
CA VAL A 117 10.81 13.33 -3.51
C VAL A 117 9.46 13.10 -2.83
N VAL A 118 8.37 13.36 -3.57
CA VAL A 118 7.00 13.15 -3.10
C VAL A 118 6.39 11.95 -3.82
N PHE A 119 5.81 11.04 -3.06
CA PHE A 119 5.12 9.87 -3.60
C PHE A 119 3.61 9.92 -3.35
N GLY A 120 2.87 9.11 -4.11
CA GLY A 120 1.46 8.83 -3.87
C GLY A 120 0.49 9.86 -4.44
N SER A 121 -0.72 9.90 -3.87
CA SER A 121 -1.85 10.65 -4.42
C SER A 121 -1.65 12.17 -4.42
N CYS A 122 -0.64 12.69 -3.71
CA CYS A 122 -0.26 14.11 -3.73
C CYS A 122 0.17 14.56 -5.15
N LEU A 123 0.63 13.66 -6.01
CA LEU A 123 1.00 14.00 -7.39
C LEU A 123 -0.19 14.05 -8.36
N ARG A 124 -1.38 13.55 -7.97
CA ARG A 124 -2.53 13.55 -8.87
C ARG A 124 -3.12 14.95 -9.04
N PRO A 125 -3.39 15.40 -10.29
CA PRO A 125 -4.06 16.68 -10.53
C PRO A 125 -5.48 16.65 -9.97
N ARG A 126 -5.95 17.81 -9.50
CA ARG A 126 -7.32 17.99 -9.05
C ARG A 126 -8.23 17.75 -10.25
N ARG A 127 -8.98 16.65 -10.25
CA ARG A 127 -10.03 16.46 -11.27
C ARG A 127 -11.01 17.63 -11.12
N ALA A 128 -11.16 18.44 -12.15
CA ALA A 128 -12.30 19.34 -12.25
C ALA A 128 -13.55 18.46 -12.17
N THR A 129 -14.40 18.70 -11.18
CA THR A 129 -15.73 18.12 -11.16
C THR A 129 -16.41 18.59 -12.45
N PRO A 130 -16.81 17.69 -13.35
CA PRO A 130 -17.52 18.13 -14.53
C PRO A 130 -18.86 18.73 -14.12
N TRP A 131 -19.29 19.80 -14.79
CA TRP A 131 -20.45 20.61 -14.44
C TRP A 131 -21.81 19.93 -14.69
N TRP A 132 -21.85 18.67 -15.14
CA TRP A 132 -23.11 17.95 -15.30
C TRP A 132 -23.55 17.26 -13.98
N PRO A 133 -24.86 17.29 -13.64
CA PRO A 133 -25.36 16.63 -12.44
C PRO A 133 -25.22 15.11 -12.52
N ARG A 134 -24.63 14.50 -11.49
CA ARG A 134 -24.63 13.03 -11.32
C ARG A 134 -25.95 12.59 -10.66
N SER A 135 -27.03 12.59 -11.43
CA SER A 135 -28.27 11.92 -11.05
C SER A 135 -28.33 10.55 -11.71
N ARG A 136 -28.58 9.52 -10.91
CA ARG A 136 -28.75 8.13 -11.36
C ARG A 136 -29.96 8.00 -12.28
N SER A 137 -29.78 7.16 -13.30
CA SER A 137 -30.79 6.41 -14.06
C SER A 137 -31.54 7.10 -15.21
N PHE A 138 -31.41 6.45 -16.37
CA PHE A 138 -32.39 6.30 -17.45
C PHE A 138 -32.51 7.43 -18.48
N LEU A 139 -31.90 7.25 -19.66
CA LEU A 139 -32.61 6.80 -20.89
C LEU A 139 -31.63 6.63 -22.04
N ALA A 140 -31.81 5.54 -22.79
CA ALA A 140 -31.25 5.35 -24.11
C ALA A 140 -31.59 6.56 -25.00
N GLN A 141 -30.59 7.12 -25.69
CA GLN A 141 -30.85 8.03 -26.79
C GLN A 141 -31.47 7.23 -27.95
N PRO A 142 -32.64 7.61 -28.49
CA PRO A 142 -33.00 7.18 -29.83
C PRO A 142 -32.10 7.96 -30.81
N ASP A 143 -31.47 7.25 -31.74
CA ASP A 143 -30.67 7.83 -32.82
C ASP A 143 -31.55 8.72 -33.71
N PRO A 144 -31.32 10.05 -33.80
CA PRO A 144 -32.01 10.89 -34.74
C PRO A 144 -31.09 11.11 -35.95
N ARG A 145 -31.04 10.12 -36.85
CA ARG A 145 -30.56 10.32 -38.22
C ARG A 145 -31.56 9.78 -39.21
N HIS A 146 -32.56 10.61 -39.50
CA HIS A 146 -33.21 10.61 -40.80
C HIS A 146 -32.69 11.78 -41.65
N HIS A 147 -32.44 11.45 -42.92
CA HIS A 147 -32.29 12.30 -44.11
C HIS A 147 -30.87 12.85 -44.36
N ARG A 148 -30.23 12.66 -45.53
CA ARG A 148 -30.71 12.37 -46.91
C ARG A 148 -29.64 11.63 -47.73
N ALA A 149 -30.08 10.82 -48.71
CA ALA A 149 -29.71 10.94 -50.14
C ALA A 149 -30.45 9.88 -50.96
N GLY A 150 -31.15 10.29 -52.02
CA GLY A 150 -31.88 9.43 -52.97
C GLY A 150 -33.33 9.79 -53.09
#